data_AF-F0SIJ4-F1
#
_entry.id   AF-F0SIJ4-F1
#
_cell.length_a   1.000
_cell.length_b   1.000
_cell.length_c   1.000
_cell.angle_alpha   90.00
_cell.angle_beta   90.00
_cell.angle_gamma   90.00
#
_symmetry.space_group_name_H-M   'P 1'
#
loop_
_entity.id
_entity.type
_entity.pdbx_description
1 polymer ?
#
loop_
_entity_poly.entity_id
_entity_poly.type
_entity_poly.pdbx_seq_one_letter_code
_entity_poly.pdbx_strand_id
1 'polypeptide(L)' 'MSEGQGSTGNVIAALCSFFIPGLGQLIQGRPIMAAVQFVLATVLWLILLGWIIHVWSILDAAWYRPHNYY' A
#
# COMPACT_ATOMS: atom_id res chain seq x y z
N MET A 1 7.82 24.58 23.78
CA MET A 1 6.64 23.72 23.98
C MET A 1 7.01 22.37 23.38
N SER A 2 7.02 21.29 24.16
CA SER A 2 7.23 19.96 23.56
C SER A 2 6.02 19.66 22.68
N GLU A 3 6.18 19.76 21.37
CA GLU A 3 5.22 19.20 20.42
C GLU A 3 5.32 17.67 20.54
N GLY A 4 4.63 17.13 21.54
CA GLY A 4 4.70 15.74 21.94
C GLY A 4 4.11 14.80 20.89
N GLN A 5 4.55 13.54 20.97
CA GLN A 5 3.92 12.41 20.31
C GLN A 5 2.40 12.43 20.57
N GLY A 6 1.58 12.41 19.52
CA GLY A 6 0.12 12.54 19.62
C GLY A 6 -0.45 13.92 19.24
N SER A 7 0.37 14.87 18.80
CA SER A 7 -0.13 16.10 18.16
C SER A 7 -1.06 15.79 16.99
N THR A 8 -2.08 16.63 16.76
CA THR A 8 -3.02 16.55 15.63
C THR A 8 -2.28 16.41 14.29
N GLY A 9 -1.14 17.10 14.13
CA GLY A 9 -0.30 16.98 12.94
C GLY A 9 0.31 15.59 12.75
N ASN A 10 0.73 14.93 13.84
CA ASN A 10 1.24 13.56 13.78
C ASN A 10 0.11 12.54 13.53
N VAL A 11 -1.09 12.77 14.05
CA VAL A 11 -2.26 11.90 13.78
C VAL A 11 -2.66 11.98 12.31
N ILE A 12 -2.78 13.19 11.75
CA ILE A 12 -3.07 13.38 10.32
C ILE A 12 -1.97 12.74 9.46
N ALA A 13 -0.70 12.95 9.80
CA ALA A 13 0.40 12.33 9.08
C ALA A 13 0.34 10.78 9.12
N ALA A 14 -0.01 10.19 10.26
CA ALA A 14 -0.20 8.74 10.37
C ALA A 14 -1.36 8.26 9.48
N LEU A 15 -2.50 8.96 9.49
CA LEU A 15 -3.65 8.65 8.64
C LEU A 15 -3.30 8.76 7.14
N CYS A 16 -2.56 9.78 6.73
CA CYS A 16 -2.14 9.91 5.34
C CYS A 16 -1.17 8.79 4.93
N SER A 17 -0.25 8.40 5.83
CA SER A 17 0.70 7.29 5.59
C SER A 17 0.01 5.92 5.54
N PHE A 18 -1.16 5.77 6.16
CA PHE A 18 -1.97 4.55 6.10
C PHE A 18 -2.50 4.27 4.69
N PHE A 19 -2.92 5.30 3.94
CA PHE A 19 -3.39 5.13 2.57
C PHE A 19 -2.24 4.96 1.57
N ILE A 20 -1.24 5.83 1.65
CA ILE A 20 -0.07 5.78 0.79
C ILE A 20 1.19 5.93 1.65
N PRO A 21 2.08 4.93 1.66
CA PRO A 21 3.35 4.97 2.39
C PRO A 21 4.14 6.25 2.06
N GLY A 22 4.57 6.97 3.09
CA GLY A 22 5.37 8.20 2.94
C GLY A 22 4.58 9.51 2.87
N LEU A 23 3.26 9.52 2.65
CA LEU A 23 2.48 10.78 2.59
C LEU A 23 2.52 11.60 3.88
N GLY A 24 2.47 10.96 5.05
CA GLY A 24 2.57 11.68 6.31
C GLY A 24 3.90 12.41 6.48
N GLN A 25 4.96 11.84 5.91
CA GLN A 25 6.27 12.47 5.91
C GLN A 25 6.31 13.69 4.97
N LEU A 26 5.54 13.69 3.87
CA LEU A 26 5.36 14.90 3.05
C LEU A 26 4.63 16.01 3.82
N ILE A 27 3.57 15.66 4.55
CA ILE A 27 2.79 16.61 5.37
C ILE A 27 3.65 17.19 6.51
N GLN A 28 4.59 16.42 7.04
CA GLN A 28 5.54 16.84 8.06
C GLN A 28 6.78 17.57 7.49
N GLY A 29 6.86 17.82 6.18
CA GLY A 29 8.00 18.52 5.56
C GLY A 29 9.28 17.69 5.42
N ARG A 30 9.17 16.35 5.38
CA ARG A 30 10.29 15.39 5.31
C ARG A 30 10.28 14.59 3.99
N PRO A 31 10.57 15.22 2.84
CA PRO A 31 10.40 14.60 1.52
C PRO A 31 11.33 13.40 1.24
N ILE A 32 12.56 13.44 1.76
CA ILE A 32 13.52 12.33 1.58
C ILE A 32 12.97 11.05 2.26
N MET A 33 12.45 11.17 3.48
CA MET A 33 11.87 10.04 4.21
C MET A 33 10.59 9.54 3.54
N ALA A 34 9.76 10.45 3.00
CA ALA A 34 8.60 10.07 2.22
C ALA A 34 8.98 9.21 1.01
N ALA A 35 9.99 9.63 0.24
CA ALA A 35 10.47 8.90 -0.94
C ALA A 35 11.01 7.51 -0.57
N VAL A 36 11.82 7.42 0.49
CA VAL A 36 12.37 6.14 0.97
C VAL A 36 11.25 5.17 1.38
N GLN A 37 10.27 5.64 2.16
CA GLN A 37 9.16 4.80 2.60
C GLN A 37 8.27 4.35 1.44
N PHE A 38 8.01 5.23 0.48
CA PHE A 38 7.25 4.91 -0.72
C PHE A 38 7.95 3.82 -1.55
N VAL A 39 9.25 4.00 -1.85
CA VAL A 39 10.04 3.03 -2.63
C VAL A 39 10.12 1.68 -1.93
N LEU A 40 10.40 1.65 -0.62
CA LEU A 40 10.45 0.39 0.13
C LEU A 40 9.11 -0.34 0.12
N ALA A 41 8.01 0.38 0.31
CA ALA A 41 6.68 -0.22 0.25
C ALA A 41 6.35 -0.76 -1.14
N THR A 42 6.69 -0.02 -2.21
CA THR A 42 6.55 -0.50 -3.59
C THR A 42 7.38 -1.76 -3.84
N VAL A 43 8.63 -1.80 -3.39
CA VAL A 43 9.52 -2.97 -3.54
C VAL A 43 8.97 -4.16 -2.78
N LEU A 44 8.55 -3.99 -1.52
CA LEU A 44 7.94 -5.08 -0.74
C LEU A 44 6.65 -5.58 -1.38
N TRP A 45 5.81 -4.69 -1.91
CA TRP A 45 4.60 -5.06 -2.65
C TRP A 45 4.92 -5.85 -3.93
N LEU A 46 5.98 -5.45 -4.66
CA LEU A 46 6.48 -6.15 -5.85
C LEU A 46 7.23 -7.45 -5.56
N ILE A 47 7.72 -7.68 -4.34
CA ILE A 47 8.38 -8.94 -3.96
C ILE A 47 7.37 -9.92 -3.37
N LEU A 48 6.46 -9.43 -2.55
CA LEU A 48 5.49 -10.28 -1.85
C LEU A 48 4.31 -10.70 -2.73
N LEU A 49 4.16 -10.14 -3.94
CA LEU A 49 3.42 -10.59 -5.15
C LEU A 49 2.09 -11.36 -4.98
N GLY A 50 1.43 -11.32 -3.83
CA GLY A 50 0.21 -12.08 -3.57
C GLY A 50 -0.90 -11.74 -4.56
N TRP A 51 -0.90 -10.52 -5.07
CA TRP A 51 -1.82 -10.04 -6.10
C TRP A 51 -1.70 -10.82 -7.43
N ILE A 52 -0.54 -11.39 -7.77
CA ILE A 52 -0.38 -12.21 -8.98
C ILE A 52 -1.26 -13.47 -8.89
N ILE A 53 -1.34 -14.11 -7.71
CA ILE A 53 -2.21 -15.27 -7.50
C ILE A 53 -3.68 -14.88 -7.60
N HIS A 54 -4.05 -13.69 -7.10
CA HIS A 54 -5.40 -13.17 -7.29
C HIS A 54 -5.73 -12.97 -8.78
N VAL A 55 -4.82 -12.37 -9.56
CA VAL A 55 -5.00 -12.20 -11.01
C VAL A 55 -5.12 -13.55 -11.70
N TRP A 56 -4.26 -14.51 -11.38
CA TRP A 56 -4.34 -15.86 -11.92
C TRP A 56 -5.69 -16.52 -11.61
N SER A 57 -6.14 -16.45 -10.36
CA SER A 57 -7.42 -17.02 -9.93
C SER A 57 -8.62 -16.41 -10.66
N ILE A 58 -8.59 -15.08 -10.90
CA ILE A 58 -9.62 -14.41 -11.72
C ILE A 58 -9.60 -14.91 -13.16
N LEU A 59 -8.42 -15.02 -13.77
CA LEU A 59 -8.28 -15.49 -15.15
C LEU A 59 -8.74 -16.94 -15.30
N ASP A 60 -8.36 -17.81 -14.37
CA ASP A 60 -8.76 -19.22 -14.34
C ASP A 60 -10.29 -19.35 -14.24
N ALA A 61 -10.91 -18.61 -13.31
CA ALA A 61 -12.36 -18.58 -13.17
C ALA A 61 -13.06 -18.01 -14.41
N ALA A 62 -12.50 -16.99 -15.04
CA ALA A 62 -13.07 -16.36 -16.24
C ALA A 62 -12.96 -17.26 -17.48
N TRP A 63 -11.92 -18.09 -17.56
CA TRP A 63 -11.72 -19.03 -18.68
C TRP A 63 -12.35 -20.40 -18.46
N TYR A 64 -12.81 -20.71 -17.24
CA TYR A 64 -13.51 -21.94 -16.96
C TYR A 64 -14.74 -22.10 -17.87
N ARG A 65 -14.71 -23.14 -18.71
CA ARG A 65 -15.85 -23.56 -19.54
C ARG A 65 -16.38 -24.87 -18.96
N PRO A 66 -17.58 -24.90 -18.37
CA PRO A 66 -18.16 -26.15 -17.88
C PRO A 66 -18.38 -27.09 -19.07
N HIS A 67 -17.81 -28.30 -19.01
CA HIS A 67 -18.11 -29.34 -19.97
C HIS A 67 -19.52 -29.87 -19.66
N ASN A 68 -20.50 -29.46 -20.46
CA ASN A 68 -21.85 -30.00 -20.38
C ASN A 68 -21.83 -31.41 -21.02
N TYR A 69 -21.52 -32.43 -20.22
CA TYR A 69 -21.91 -33.79 -20.57
C TYR A 69 -23.42 -33.89 -20.34
N TYR A 70 -24.18 -34.09 -21.42
CA TYR A 70 -25.60 -34.46 -21.35
C TYR A 70 -25.78 -35.76 -20.57
#